data_AF-A0A5E5Q2G0-F1
#
_entry.id   AF-A0A5E5Q2G0-F1
#
_cell.length_a   1.000
_cell.length_b   1.000
_cell.length_c   1.000
_cell.angle_alpha   90.00
_cell.angle_beta   90.00
_cell.angle_gamma   90.00
#
_symmetry.space_group_name_H-M   'P 1'
#
loop_
_entity.id
_entity.type
_entity.pdbx_description
1 polymer ?
#
loop_
_entity_poly.entity_id
_entity_poly.type
_entity_poly.pdbx_seq_one_letter_code
_entity_poly.pdbx_strand_id
1 'polypeptide(L)'
;MHTLKKSLTLFLIFSHLNAFVLGGVSNVYAANQVVDTTKSPTTFIDTTANGVDLINIANPNSVGVSVNHYNKFNVGNQGAILNNSKVMGTSQLG
;
A
#
# COMPACT_ATOMS: atom_id res chain seq x y z
N MET A 1 -31.63 -64.75 -31.36
CA MET A 1 -31.02 -63.47 -31.79
C MET A 1 -31.68 -62.34 -31.01
N HIS A 2 -31.07 -61.93 -29.89
CA HIS A 2 -31.49 -60.75 -29.13
C HIS A 2 -30.61 -59.56 -29.54
N THR A 3 -31.21 -58.50 -30.07
CA THR A 3 -30.54 -57.23 -30.37
C THR A 3 -30.90 -56.21 -29.28
N LEU A 4 -29.97 -55.97 -28.35
CA LEU A 4 -30.05 -54.83 -27.43
C LEU A 4 -28.98 -53.80 -27.80
N LYS A 5 -29.31 -52.95 -28.77
CA LYS A 5 -28.65 -51.66 -28.96
C LYS A 5 -29.41 -50.65 -28.10
N LYS A 6 -28.76 -50.05 -27.11
CA LYS A 6 -28.77 -48.58 -26.90
C LYS A 6 -28.11 -48.19 -25.57
N SER A 7 -27.12 -47.33 -25.74
CA SER A 7 -26.77 -46.21 -24.89
C SER A 7 -26.30 -46.54 -23.47
N LEU A 8 -24.98 -46.64 -23.39
CA LEU A 8 -24.19 -46.24 -22.24
C LEU A 8 -24.63 -44.82 -21.84
N THR A 9 -25.65 -44.71 -20.99
CA THR A 9 -26.03 -43.47 -20.31
C THR A 9 -24.92 -43.16 -19.31
N LEU A 10 -23.84 -42.63 -19.87
CA LEU A 10 -22.73 -42.02 -19.17
C LEU A 10 -23.30 -40.84 -18.39
N PHE A 11 -23.47 -41.02 -17.08
CA PHE A 11 -23.74 -39.96 -16.10
C PHE A 11 -22.58 -38.96 -16.10
N LEU A 12 -22.53 -38.08 -17.10
CA LEU A 12 -21.67 -36.90 -17.14
C LEU A 12 -22.51 -35.67 -16.73
N ILE A 13 -23.08 -35.73 -15.53
CA ILE A 13 -23.68 -34.56 -14.87
C ILE A 13 -22.89 -34.32 -13.58
N PHE A 14 -21.69 -33.77 -13.71
CA PHE A 14 -21.07 -32.99 -12.63
C PHE A 14 -20.42 -31.75 -13.25
N SER A 15 -21.24 -30.98 -13.96
CA SER A 15 -20.98 -29.59 -14.29
C SER A 15 -21.01 -28.76 -13.01
N HIS A 16 -19.91 -28.74 -12.25
CA HIS A 16 -19.71 -27.74 -11.21
C HIS A 16 -18.86 -26.64 -11.82
N LEU A 17 -19.60 -25.59 -12.20
CA LEU A 17 -19.15 -24.29 -12.64
C LEU A 17 -18.17 -23.72 -11.59
N ASN A 18 -16.87 -23.82 -11.85
CA ASN A 18 -15.88 -23.07 -11.08
C ASN A 18 -15.96 -21.63 -11.56
N ALA A 19 -16.74 -20.80 -10.85
CA ALA A 19 -16.74 -19.37 -11.06
C ALA A 19 -15.34 -18.84 -10.73
N PHE A 20 -14.53 -18.60 -11.77
CA PHE A 20 -13.30 -17.85 -11.66
C PHE A 20 -13.66 -16.39 -11.39
N VAL A 21 -13.73 -16.03 -10.11
CA VAL A 21 -13.87 -14.64 -9.69
C VAL A 21 -12.55 -13.95 -10.04
N LEU A 22 -12.54 -13.23 -11.16
CA LEU A 22 -11.60 -12.12 -11.40
C LEU A 22 -11.93 -11.02 -10.39
N GLY A 23 -11.60 -11.27 -9.12
CA GLY A 23 -11.52 -10.24 -8.11
C GLY A 23 -10.42 -9.31 -8.56
N GLY A 24 -10.81 -8.10 -8.97
CA GLY A 24 -9.86 -7.07 -9.35
C GLY A 24 -8.76 -6.99 -8.30
N VAL A 25 -7.51 -7.18 -8.73
CA VAL A 25 -6.35 -6.97 -7.86
C VAL A 25 -6.40 -5.52 -7.41
N SER A 26 -6.93 -5.31 -6.22
CA SER A 26 -6.83 -4.02 -5.56
C SER A 26 -5.34 -3.83 -5.32
N ASN A 27 -4.74 -2.87 -6.01
CA ASN A 27 -3.36 -2.48 -5.74
C ASN A 27 -3.34 -1.90 -4.31
N VAL A 28 -3.05 -2.76 -3.33
CA VAL A 28 -2.76 -2.32 -1.97
C VAL A 28 -1.34 -1.77 -2.02
N TYR A 29 -1.20 -0.49 -2.37
CA TYR A 29 0.03 0.24 -2.11
C TYR A 29 0.16 0.31 -0.58
N ALA A 30 1.14 -0.40 -0.01
CA ALA A 30 1.48 -0.20 1.39
C ALA A 30 1.93 1.25 1.55
N ALA A 31 1.08 2.09 2.14
CA ALA A 31 1.29 3.52 2.35
C ALA A 31 2.24 3.76 3.53
N ASN A 32 3.42 3.15 3.48
CA ASN A 32 4.45 3.32 4.51
C ASN A 32 5.71 3.90 3.86
N GLN A 33 6.20 5.00 4.43
CA GLN A 33 7.56 5.43 4.17
C GLN A 33 8.53 4.53 4.94
N VAL A 34 9.66 4.20 4.33
CA VAL A 34 10.77 3.50 5.00
C VAL A 34 12.00 4.38 4.89
N VAL A 35 12.36 5.05 5.99
CA VAL A 35 13.56 5.90 6.05
C VAL A 35 14.81 5.03 5.95
N ASP A 36 15.79 5.46 5.16
CA ASP A 36 17.15 4.95 5.24
C ASP A 36 17.87 5.66 6.39
N THR A 37 17.73 5.11 7.61
CA THR A 37 18.29 5.71 8.84
C THR A 37 19.82 5.77 8.83
N THR A 38 20.49 5.06 7.92
CA THR A 38 21.95 5.14 7.77
C THR A 38 22.37 6.44 7.09
N LYS A 39 21.58 6.92 6.13
CA LYS A 39 21.84 8.17 5.39
C LYS A 39 21.08 9.37 5.93
N SER A 40 19.95 9.13 6.59
CA SER A 40 19.10 10.15 7.21
C SER A 40 18.77 9.79 8.66
N PRO A 41 19.77 9.83 9.57
CA PRO A 41 19.61 9.37 10.94
C PRO A 41 18.65 10.22 11.78
N THR A 42 18.34 11.45 11.34
CA THR A 42 17.47 12.39 12.04
C THR A 42 16.09 12.53 11.41
N THR A 43 15.84 11.88 10.27
CA THR A 43 14.51 11.80 9.68
C THR A 43 13.73 10.70 10.38
N PHE A 44 12.54 11.02 10.87
CA PHE A 44 11.66 10.02 11.49
C PHE A 44 10.20 10.32 11.17
N ILE A 45 9.36 9.29 11.30
CA ILE A 45 7.95 9.34 10.92
C ILE A 45 7.14 9.06 12.17
N ASP A 46 6.25 10.00 12.48
CA ASP A 46 5.15 9.81 13.41
C ASP A 46 3.85 9.59 12.64
N THR A 47 2.77 9.33 13.36
CA THR A 47 1.42 9.29 12.80
C THR A 47 0.57 10.33 13.50
N THR A 48 -0.10 11.18 12.72
CA THR A 48 -1.06 12.15 13.27
C THR A 48 -2.29 11.45 13.85
N ALA A 49 -3.09 12.18 14.64
CA ALA A 49 -4.35 11.66 15.17
C ALA A 49 -5.33 11.18 14.06
N ASN A 50 -5.22 11.76 12.86
CA ASN A 50 -6.04 11.41 11.70
C ASN A 50 -5.46 10.25 10.87
N GLY A 51 -4.35 9.63 11.30
CA GLY A 51 -3.74 8.49 10.62
C GLY A 51 -2.80 8.84 9.47
N VAL A 52 -2.51 10.11 9.24
CA VAL A 52 -1.58 10.58 8.20
C VAL A 52 -0.15 10.51 8.71
N ASP A 53 0.77 9.99 7.88
CA ASP A 53 2.21 9.99 8.15
C ASP A 53 2.71 11.43 8.34
N LEU A 54 3.32 11.70 9.50
CA LEU A 54 3.98 12.95 9.84
C LEU A 54 5.50 12.75 9.77
N ILE A 55 6.10 13.19 8.67
CA ILE A 55 7.53 13.04 8.39
C ILE A 55 8.25 14.24 8.97
N ASN A 56 8.96 14.04 10.08
CA ASN A 56 9.88 15.03 10.63
C ASN A 56 11.17 15.00 9.82
N ILE A 57 11.39 16.06 9.03
CA ILE A 57 12.50 16.12 8.08
C ILE A 57 13.82 16.43 8.78
N ALA A 58 14.92 15.96 8.20
CA ALA A 58 16.25 16.28 8.69
C ALA A 58 16.50 17.80 8.70
N ASN A 59 17.38 18.27 9.58
CA ASN A 59 17.83 19.65 9.57
C ASN A 59 18.35 20.04 8.16
N PRO A 60 18.14 21.29 7.73
CA PRO A 60 18.70 21.76 6.48
C PRO A 60 20.24 21.72 6.53
N ASN A 61 20.85 21.42 5.39
CA ASN A 61 22.30 21.56 5.21
C ASN A 61 22.71 23.05 5.13
N SER A 62 24.00 23.31 4.89
CA SER A 62 24.57 24.65 4.81
C SER A 62 23.96 25.57 3.74
N VAL A 63 23.25 25.01 2.76
CA VAL A 63 22.57 25.77 1.69
C VAL A 63 21.04 25.80 1.86
N GLY A 64 20.53 25.35 3.01
CA GLY A 64 19.10 25.42 3.33
C GLY A 64 18.27 24.23 2.83
N VAL A 65 18.90 23.14 2.36
CA VAL A 65 18.19 21.97 1.83
C VAL A 65 18.14 20.85 2.87
N SER A 66 16.93 20.38 3.20
CA SER A 66 16.73 19.17 3.99
C SER A 66 16.82 17.93 3.08
N VAL A 67 17.83 17.08 3.30
CA VAL A 67 18.04 15.86 2.52
C VAL A 67 17.58 14.65 3.31
N ASN A 68 16.58 13.94 2.78
CA ASN A 68 15.93 12.80 3.44
C ASN A 68 15.99 11.59 2.50
N HIS A 69 16.62 10.52 2.93
CA HIS A 69 16.81 9.29 2.17
C HIS A 69 15.81 8.23 2.63
N TYR A 70 15.17 7.57 1.66
CA TYR A 70 14.16 6.55 1.90
C TYR A 70 14.48 5.32 1.07
N ASN A 71 14.30 4.14 1.67
CA ASN A 71 14.26 2.87 0.95
C ASN A 71 12.93 2.72 0.19
N LYS A 72 11.85 3.32 0.71
CA LYS A 72 10.53 3.39 0.07
C LYS A 72 9.88 4.72 0.45
N PHE A 73 9.32 5.40 -0.54
CA PHE A 73 8.53 6.61 -0.34
C PHE A 73 7.21 6.49 -1.11
N ASN A 74 6.11 6.24 -0.41
CA ASN A 74 4.80 5.98 -1.00
C ASN A 74 3.75 6.83 -0.29
N VAL A 75 3.09 7.75 -1.00
CA VAL A 75 2.02 8.56 -0.41
C VAL A 75 0.68 7.90 -0.70
N GLY A 76 -0.04 7.51 0.37
CA GLY A 76 -1.38 6.96 0.26
C GLY A 76 -2.44 8.03 -0.03
N ASN A 77 -3.70 7.60 -0.19
CA ASN A 77 -4.82 8.50 -0.50
C ASN A 77 -5.06 9.61 0.55
N GLN A 78 -4.67 9.36 1.80
CA GLN A 78 -4.79 10.32 2.91
C GLN A 78 -3.69 11.40 2.87
N GLY A 79 -2.70 11.25 1.99
CA GLY A 79 -1.55 12.14 1.89
C GLY A 79 -0.43 11.79 2.87
N ALA A 80 0.53 12.71 2.99
CA ALA A 80 1.62 12.69 3.95
C ALA A 80 1.97 14.13 4.32
N ILE A 81 2.43 14.37 5.54
CA ILE A 81 2.81 15.69 6.04
C ILE A 81 4.33 15.73 6.18
N LEU A 82 4.98 16.70 5.53
CA LEU A 82 6.39 16.99 5.76
C LEU A 82 6.48 18.10 6.81
N ASN A 83 6.86 17.74 8.04
CA ASN A 83 6.98 18.69 9.13
C ASN A 83 8.28 19.50 8.98
N ASN A 84 8.13 20.75 8.51
CA ASN A 84 9.18 21.76 8.45
C ASN A 84 8.89 22.93 9.43
N SER A 85 8.06 22.71 10.44
CA SER A 85 7.69 23.75 11.40
C SER A 85 8.68 23.82 12.57
N LYS A 86 8.94 25.03 13.06
CA LYS A 86 9.70 25.26 14.30
C LYS A 86 8.80 25.37 15.53
N VAL A 87 7.50 25.45 15.32
CA VAL A 87 6.49 25.66 16.37
C VAL A 87 5.33 24.71 16.18
N MET A 88 4.58 24.44 17.25
CA MET A 88 3.37 23.63 17.11
C MET A 88 2.32 24.35 16.26
N GLY A 89 1.60 23.56 15.47
CA GLY A 89 0.52 24.00 14.61
C GLY A 89 -0.24 22.80 14.06
N THR A 90 -1.28 23.07 13.30
CA THR A 90 -2.11 22.03 12.67
C THR A 90 -1.96 22.16 11.16
N SER A 91 -1.63 21.07 10.49
CA SER A 91 -1.61 21.05 9.03
C SER A 91 -3.02 20.82 8.48
N GLN A 92 -3.19 20.92 7.16
CA GLN A 92 -4.48 20.64 6.53
C GLN A 92 -4.90 19.16 6.65
N LEU A 93 -3.93 18.26 6.85
CA LEU A 93 -4.16 16.82 6.91
C LEU A 93 -4.14 16.27 8.35
N GLY A 94 -3.62 17.05 9.31
CA GLY A 94 -3.43 16.64 10.71
C GLY A 94 -2.52 17.58 11.48
#